data_AF-A0A2J8REM4-F1
#
_entry.id   AF-A0A2J8REM4-F1
#
_cell.length_a   1.000
_cell.length_b   1.000
_cell.length_c   1.000
_cell.angle_alpha   90.00
_cell.angle_beta   90.00
_cell.angle_gamma   90.00
#
_symmetry.space_group_name_H-M   'P 1'
#
loop_
_entity.id
_entity.type
_entity.pdbx_description
1 polymer ?
#
loop_
_entity_poly.entity_id
_entity_poly.type
_entity_poly.pdbx_seq_one_letter_code
_entity_poly.pdbx_strand_id
1 'polypeptide(L)'
;MDAEFVCERTLKYFLGIAGGKWVVSYFWVTQSIKERKMLNEHDFEVRGDVVNGRNHQGPKRARESQDRKIFRGLEICCYGPFTNMPTDQLEWIVQLCGASVVKELSSFTLGTGVHPIVVVQPDAWTEDNGFHAIGQMCEAPVVTREWVLDSVALYQCQELDTYLIPQIPHSHY
;
A
#
# COMPACT_ATOMS: atom_id res chain seq x y z
N MET A 1 14.67 27.84 -7.36
CA MET A 1 14.47 26.42 -7.70
C MET A 1 13.15 26.03 -7.10
N ASP A 2 12.19 25.65 -7.94
CA ASP A 2 10.94 25.07 -7.45
C ASP A 2 11.27 23.78 -6.72
N ALA A 3 11.07 23.78 -5.40
CA ALA A 3 11.13 22.53 -4.65
C ALA A 3 9.92 21.71 -5.10
N GLU A 4 10.14 20.69 -5.92
CA GLU A 4 9.04 19.86 -6.46
C GLU A 4 8.37 19.01 -5.37
N PHE A 5 8.87 19.02 -4.13
CA PHE A 5 8.34 18.28 -2.97
C PHE A 5 8.05 16.80 -3.30
N VAL A 6 8.95 16.19 -4.08
CA VAL A 6 8.96 14.77 -4.46
C VAL A 6 9.94 14.01 -3.56
N CYS A 7 9.60 12.80 -3.14
CA CYS A 7 10.49 11.95 -2.35
C CYS A 7 10.65 10.53 -2.91
N GLU A 8 11.60 9.78 -2.35
CA GLU A 8 11.68 8.33 -2.54
C GLU A 8 10.61 7.62 -1.69
N ARG A 9 10.25 6.39 -2.10
CA ARG A 9 9.30 5.56 -1.37
C ARG A 9 10.02 4.80 -0.26
N THR A 10 9.64 5.04 0.99
CA THR A 10 10.17 4.36 2.19
C THR A 10 9.03 3.78 3.02
N LEU A 11 9.33 2.85 3.94
CA LEU A 11 8.31 2.34 4.86
C LEU A 11 7.61 3.47 5.64
N LYS A 12 8.36 4.47 6.11
CA LYS A 12 7.80 5.61 6.86
C LYS A 12 6.90 6.49 5.99
N TYR A 13 7.22 6.62 4.69
CA TYR A 13 6.37 7.32 3.73
C TYR A 13 5.00 6.65 3.64
N PHE A 14 4.95 5.33 3.41
CA PHE A 14 3.70 4.59 3.32
C PHE A 14 2.89 4.61 4.62
N LEU A 15 3.55 4.40 5.78
CA LEU A 15 2.87 4.47 7.09
C LEU A 15 2.32 5.87 7.39
N GLY A 16 3.04 6.92 6.98
CA GLY A 16 2.60 8.31 7.10
C GLY A 16 1.31 8.56 6.33
N ILE A 17 1.27 8.12 5.06
CA ILE A 17 0.09 8.25 4.20
C ILE A 17 -1.07 7.38 4.71
N ALA A 18 -0.82 6.09 4.96
CA ALA A 18 -1.84 5.16 5.43
C ALA A 18 -2.52 5.65 6.73
N GLY A 19 -1.74 6.24 7.63
CA GLY A 19 -2.21 6.83 8.88
C GLY A 19 -2.77 8.26 8.77
N GLY A 20 -2.91 8.83 7.57
CA GLY A 20 -3.45 10.18 7.36
C GLY A 20 -2.64 11.29 8.01
N LYS A 21 -1.32 11.12 8.13
CA LYS A 21 -0.42 12.04 8.84
C LYS A 21 0.08 13.14 7.91
N TRP A 22 0.61 14.20 8.50
CA TRP A 22 1.42 15.18 7.79
C TRP A 22 2.70 14.52 7.26
N VAL A 23 2.81 14.41 5.93
CA VAL A 23 4.03 14.00 5.24
C VAL A 23 4.61 15.23 4.57
N VAL A 24 5.59 15.85 5.22
CA VAL A 24 6.21 17.10 4.78
C VAL A 24 7.65 16.90 4.33
N SER A 25 8.10 17.77 3.42
CA SER A 25 9.48 17.83 2.98
C SER A 25 10.41 18.30 4.09
N TYR A 26 11.66 17.84 4.06
CA TYR A 26 12.74 18.36 4.90
C TYR A 26 12.92 19.89 4.80
N PHE A 27 12.53 20.49 3.67
CA PHE A 27 12.53 21.95 3.50
C PHE A 27 11.67 22.70 4.52
N TRP A 28 10.63 22.07 5.06
CA TRP A 28 9.82 22.65 6.13
C TRP A 28 10.68 22.98 7.35
N VAL A 29 11.56 22.06 7.74
CA VAL A 29 12.44 22.21 8.89
C VAL A 29 13.48 23.30 8.61
N THR A 30 14.17 23.24 7.47
CA THR A 30 15.25 24.18 7.17
C THR A 30 14.74 25.61 7.00
N GLN A 31 13.58 25.79 6.37
CA GLN A 31 12.97 27.10 6.20
C GLN A 31 12.37 27.63 7.51
N SER A 32 11.77 26.77 8.36
CA SER A 32 11.29 27.17 9.69
C SER A 32 12.42 27.64 10.61
N ILE A 33 13.57 26.94 10.59
CA ILE A 33 14.77 27.35 11.33
C ILE A 33 15.27 28.71 10.81
N LYS A 34 15.34 28.87 9.49
CA LYS A 34 15.81 30.12 8.85
C LYS A 34 14.91 31.31 9.22
N GLU A 35 13.60 31.12 9.23
CA GLU A 35 12.63 32.17 9.59
C GLU A 35 12.42 32.31 11.11
N ARG A 36 13.05 31.44 11.91
CA ARG A 36 12.94 31.39 13.38
C ARG A 36 11.49 31.30 13.86
N LYS A 37 10.64 30.61 13.10
CA LYS A 37 9.24 30.33 13.44
C LYS A 37 8.79 29.02 12.80
N MET A 38 7.81 28.37 13.42
CA MET A 38 7.15 27.20 12.81
C MET A 38 6.32 27.65 11.62
N LEU A 39 6.69 27.19 10.42
CA LEU A 39 5.94 27.46 9.20
C LEU A 39 4.77 26.48 9.04
N ASN A 40 3.82 26.84 8.20
CA ASN A 40 2.66 26.01 7.94
C ASN A 40 3.06 24.76 7.12
N GLU A 41 2.70 23.58 7.61
CA GLU A 41 3.00 22.29 6.99
C GLU A 41 2.41 22.17 5.56
N HIS A 42 1.27 22.82 5.30
CA HIS A 42 0.60 22.79 3.99
C HIS A 42 1.50 23.25 2.85
N ASP A 43 2.36 24.23 3.11
CA ASP A 43 3.25 24.82 2.09
C ASP A 43 4.41 23.90 1.71
N PHE A 44 4.65 22.86 2.53
CA PHE A 44 5.77 21.92 2.41
C PHE A 44 5.32 20.47 2.34
N GLU A 45 4.02 20.22 2.20
CA GLU A 45 3.45 18.87 2.07
C GLU A 45 4.02 18.19 0.81
N VAL A 46 4.40 16.92 0.96
CA VAL A 46 4.91 16.10 -0.16
C VAL A 46 3.83 15.95 -1.22
N ARG A 47 4.19 16.24 -2.47
CA ARG A 47 3.27 16.28 -3.60
C ARG A 47 3.28 15.00 -4.42
N GLY A 48 4.38 14.26 -4.37
CA GLY A 48 4.45 12.95 -5.01
C GLY A 48 5.73 12.20 -4.72
N ASP A 49 5.96 11.13 -5.46
CA ASP A 49 7.15 10.30 -5.36
C ASP A 49 7.73 9.94 -6.73
N VAL A 50 8.92 9.32 -6.70
CA VAL A 50 9.69 8.98 -7.90
C VAL A 50 9.07 7.86 -8.75
N VAL A 51 8.05 7.16 -8.25
CA VAL A 51 7.42 6.02 -8.94
C VAL A 51 6.02 6.37 -9.44
N ASN A 52 5.15 6.85 -8.55
CA ASN A 52 3.73 7.07 -8.82
C ASN A 52 3.43 8.48 -9.37
N GLY A 53 4.47 9.28 -9.60
CA GLY A 53 4.40 10.58 -10.26
C GLY A 53 4.74 11.75 -9.33
N ARG A 54 5.19 12.86 -9.92
CA ARG A 54 5.75 14.00 -9.16
C ARG A 54 4.70 14.87 -8.43
N ASN A 55 3.41 14.66 -8.70
CA ASN A 55 2.35 15.58 -8.23
C ASN A 55 0.98 14.90 -8.04
N HIS A 56 0.93 13.64 -7.58
CA HIS A 56 -0.32 12.90 -7.38
C HIS A 56 -1.11 13.30 -6.12
N GLN A 57 -0.50 14.05 -5.19
CA GLN A 57 -1.14 14.58 -3.98
C GLN A 57 -1.71 13.49 -3.05
N GLY A 58 -1.06 12.34 -3.01
CA GLY A 58 -1.46 11.19 -2.19
C GLY A 58 -1.52 11.48 -0.69
N PRO A 59 -0.46 12.05 -0.08
CA PRO A 59 -0.48 12.43 1.34
C PRO A 59 -1.64 13.35 1.71
N LYS A 60 -1.87 14.38 0.89
CA LYS A 60 -2.98 15.32 1.07
C LYS A 60 -4.32 14.60 1.03
N ARG A 61 -4.54 13.76 0.01
CA ARG A 61 -5.78 12.99 -0.17
C ARG A 61 -6.04 12.07 1.02
N ALA A 62 -4.98 11.45 1.56
CA ALA A 62 -5.07 10.60 2.74
C ALA A 62 -5.51 11.36 3.99
N ARG A 63 -4.89 12.51 4.25
CA ARG A 63 -5.26 13.38 5.38
C ARG A 63 -6.72 13.84 5.31
N GLU A 64 -7.23 14.08 4.11
CA GLU A 64 -8.58 14.62 3.87
C GLU A 64 -9.69 13.56 3.81
N SER A 65 -9.36 12.27 3.61
CA SER A 65 -10.34 11.21 3.32
C SER A 65 -10.40 10.10 4.40
N GLN A 66 -10.17 10.45 5.67
CA GLN A 66 -10.09 9.47 6.77
C GLN A 66 -11.40 8.70 7.04
N ASP A 67 -12.55 9.26 6.65
CA ASP A 67 -13.87 8.63 6.73
C ASP A 67 -14.12 7.60 5.61
N ARG A 68 -13.33 7.66 4.53
CA ARG A 68 -13.46 6.84 3.32
C ARG A 68 -12.14 6.15 2.99
N LYS A 69 -11.76 5.22 3.86
CA LYS A 69 -10.54 4.43 3.72
C LYS A 69 -10.54 3.55 2.48
N ILE A 70 -9.41 3.49 1.79
CA ILE A 70 -9.28 2.92 0.43
C ILE A 70 -9.48 1.40 0.36
N PHE A 71 -9.20 0.66 1.43
CA PHE A 71 -9.36 -0.80 1.47
C PHE A 71 -10.53 -1.24 2.36
N ARG A 72 -11.48 -0.34 2.64
CA ARG A 72 -12.66 -0.67 3.42
C ARG A 72 -13.46 -1.78 2.73
N GLY A 73 -13.77 -2.84 3.47
CA GLY A 73 -14.53 -3.99 2.96
C GLY A 73 -13.68 -5.04 2.24
N LEU A 74 -12.35 -4.89 2.27
CA LEU A 74 -11.40 -5.89 1.77
C LEU A 74 -10.86 -6.74 2.92
N GLU A 75 -10.68 -8.03 2.66
CA GLU A 75 -9.86 -8.93 3.48
C GLU A 75 -8.55 -9.18 2.74
N ILE A 76 -7.42 -8.86 3.37
CA ILE A 76 -6.10 -8.95 2.74
C ILE A 76 -5.23 -9.95 3.49
N CYS A 77 -4.73 -10.94 2.77
CA CYS A 77 -3.68 -11.84 3.25
C CYS A 77 -2.33 -11.44 2.65
N CYS A 78 -1.39 -11.01 3.49
CA CYS A 78 -0.02 -10.74 3.08
C CYS A 78 0.78 -12.05 3.09
N TYR A 79 0.76 -12.75 1.96
CA TYR A 79 1.27 -14.10 1.82
C TYR A 79 2.72 -14.08 1.33
N GLY A 80 3.64 -14.28 2.28
CA GLY A 80 5.08 -14.09 2.09
C GLY A 80 5.84 -15.37 1.69
N PRO A 81 7.14 -15.24 1.37
CA PRO A 81 8.07 -14.22 1.89
C PRO A 81 7.97 -12.81 1.27
N PHE A 82 8.53 -11.82 2.00
CA PHE A 82 8.73 -10.42 1.58
C PHE A 82 10.15 -9.94 1.91
N THR A 83 10.71 -9.02 1.11
CA THR A 83 12.02 -8.39 1.34
C THR A 83 11.88 -6.89 1.59
N ASN A 84 12.84 -6.30 2.33
CA ASN A 84 12.92 -4.86 2.66
C ASN A 84 11.73 -4.28 3.46
N MET A 85 10.71 -5.08 3.75
CA MET A 85 9.55 -4.74 4.57
C MET A 85 9.07 -6.00 5.29
N PRO A 86 9.11 -6.03 6.63
CA PRO A 86 8.51 -7.11 7.41
C PRO A 86 7.00 -7.25 7.13
N THR A 87 6.48 -8.48 7.16
CA THR A 87 5.07 -8.77 6.84
C THR A 87 4.11 -8.02 7.78
N ASP A 88 4.43 -7.92 9.06
CA ASP A 88 3.62 -7.19 10.07
C ASP A 88 3.50 -5.69 9.73
N GLN A 89 4.52 -5.10 9.12
CA GLN A 89 4.47 -3.70 8.67
C GLN A 89 3.57 -3.53 7.45
N LEU A 90 3.61 -4.46 6.49
CA LEU A 90 2.71 -4.44 5.33
C LEU A 90 1.25 -4.65 5.76
N GLU A 91 1.01 -5.60 6.66
CA GLU A 91 -0.30 -5.82 7.29
C GLU A 91 -0.79 -4.57 8.02
N TRP A 92 0.09 -3.91 8.78
CA TRP A 92 -0.28 -2.70 9.48
C TRP A 92 -0.66 -1.55 8.53
N ILE A 93 0.04 -1.41 7.41
CA ILE A 93 -0.32 -0.45 6.34
C ILE A 93 -1.74 -0.71 5.84
N VAL A 94 -2.07 -1.94 5.46
CA VAL A 94 -3.40 -2.24 4.91
C VAL A 94 -4.51 -2.08 5.95
N GLN A 95 -4.24 -2.39 7.23
CA GLN A 95 -5.17 -2.14 8.34
C GLN A 95 -5.44 -0.65 8.55
N LEU A 96 -4.39 0.19 8.52
CA LEU A 96 -4.54 1.64 8.60
C LEU A 96 -5.42 2.16 7.45
N CYS A 97 -5.28 1.56 6.27
CA CYS A 97 -6.08 1.81 5.08
C CYS A 97 -7.46 1.10 5.06
N GLY A 98 -7.87 0.44 6.14
CA GLY A 98 -9.25 -0.02 6.34
C GLY A 98 -9.53 -1.48 5.98
N ALA A 99 -8.52 -2.27 5.61
CA ALA A 99 -8.67 -3.70 5.37
C ALA A 99 -8.73 -4.51 6.67
N SER A 100 -9.38 -5.65 6.61
CA SER A 100 -9.20 -6.74 7.59
C SER A 100 -8.00 -7.59 7.17
N VAL A 101 -7.10 -7.91 8.09
CA VAL A 101 -5.93 -8.77 7.78
C VAL A 101 -6.24 -10.22 8.10
N VAL A 102 -5.92 -11.10 7.15
CA VAL A 102 -6.07 -12.56 7.25
C VAL A 102 -4.69 -13.20 7.26
N LYS A 103 -4.45 -14.09 8.24
CA LYS A 103 -3.13 -14.72 8.46
C LYS A 103 -2.91 -15.98 7.62
N GLU A 104 -3.99 -16.70 7.34
CA GLU A 104 -3.96 -17.97 6.61
C GLU A 104 -5.05 -17.95 5.53
N LEU A 105 -4.77 -18.50 4.35
CA LEU A 105 -5.71 -18.51 3.22
C LEU A 105 -7.05 -19.19 3.56
N SER A 106 -7.03 -20.20 4.43
CA SER A 106 -8.23 -20.90 4.93
C SER A 106 -9.12 -20.05 5.83
N SER A 107 -8.62 -18.92 6.33
CA SER A 107 -9.32 -18.05 7.27
C SER A 107 -10.07 -16.89 6.60
N PHE A 108 -10.13 -16.86 5.26
CA PHE A 108 -10.97 -15.90 4.55
C PHE A 108 -12.45 -16.12 4.88
N THR A 109 -13.19 -15.04 5.09
CA THR A 109 -14.62 -15.11 5.42
C THR A 109 -15.41 -15.51 4.19
N LEU A 110 -16.22 -16.56 4.30
CA LEU A 110 -17.19 -16.95 3.28
C LEU A 110 -18.47 -16.13 3.43
N GLY A 111 -18.73 -15.18 2.52
CA GLY A 111 -19.97 -14.41 2.56
C GLY A 111 -20.07 -13.29 1.52
N THR A 112 -21.30 -12.81 1.29
CA THR A 112 -21.58 -11.69 0.39
C THR A 112 -21.31 -10.36 1.10
N GLY A 113 -20.20 -9.70 0.79
CA GLY A 113 -19.92 -8.34 1.28
C GLY A 113 -18.47 -8.05 1.66
N VAL A 114 -17.59 -9.05 1.65
CA VAL A 114 -16.15 -8.90 1.89
C VAL A 114 -15.41 -9.46 0.68
N HIS A 115 -14.40 -8.74 0.20
CA HIS A 115 -13.65 -9.13 -0.99
C HIS A 115 -12.25 -9.59 -0.56
N PRO A 116 -11.94 -10.90 -0.65
CA PRO A 116 -10.65 -11.42 -0.28
C PRO A 116 -9.60 -11.06 -1.35
N ILE A 117 -8.38 -10.76 -0.93
CA ILE A 117 -7.22 -10.49 -1.80
C ILE A 117 -5.99 -11.11 -1.17
N VAL A 118 -5.19 -11.80 -1.99
CA VAL A 118 -3.87 -12.31 -1.58
C VAL A 118 -2.79 -11.42 -2.18
N VAL A 119 -1.91 -10.91 -1.33
CA VAL A 119 -0.78 -10.07 -1.73
C VAL A 119 0.50 -10.89 -1.56
N VAL A 120 1.32 -10.96 -2.60
CA VAL A 120 2.62 -11.66 -2.59
C VAL A 120 3.72 -10.78 -3.16
N GLN A 121 4.98 -11.14 -2.91
CA GLN A 121 6.13 -10.53 -3.56
C GLN A 121 6.93 -11.59 -4.33
N PRO A 122 6.72 -11.73 -5.66
CA PRO A 122 7.31 -12.84 -6.43
C PRO A 122 8.83 -12.94 -6.34
N ASP A 123 9.55 -11.82 -6.38
CA ASP A 123 11.02 -11.76 -6.35
C ASP A 123 11.62 -12.13 -4.98
N ALA A 124 10.80 -12.27 -3.94
CA ALA A 124 11.23 -12.74 -2.62
C ALA A 124 11.22 -14.27 -2.47
N TRP A 125 10.61 -15.00 -3.41
CA TRP A 125 10.49 -16.46 -3.34
C TRP A 125 11.75 -17.13 -3.87
N THR A 126 12.25 -18.11 -3.13
CA THR A 126 13.44 -18.91 -3.51
C THR A 126 13.11 -20.14 -4.33
N GLU A 127 11.87 -20.64 -4.21
CA GLU A 127 11.37 -21.76 -5.00
C GLU A 127 10.59 -21.22 -6.20
N ASP A 128 11.03 -21.58 -7.40
CA ASP A 128 10.34 -21.22 -8.64
C ASP A 128 8.89 -21.74 -8.57
N ASN A 129 7.94 -20.80 -8.56
CA ASN A 129 6.50 -21.02 -8.77
C ASN A 129 5.62 -21.40 -7.56
N GLY A 130 6.12 -21.35 -6.32
CA GLY A 130 5.27 -21.68 -5.15
C GLY A 130 4.00 -20.80 -5.03
N PHE A 131 4.08 -19.53 -5.44
CA PHE A 131 2.96 -18.59 -5.41
C PHE A 131 1.96 -18.76 -6.57
N HIS A 132 2.25 -19.59 -7.58
CA HIS A 132 1.33 -19.88 -8.68
C HIS A 132 0.28 -20.95 -8.32
N ALA A 133 0.50 -21.68 -7.22
CA ALA A 133 -0.43 -22.68 -6.70
C ALA A 133 -1.45 -22.11 -5.68
N ILE A 134 -1.34 -20.82 -5.33
CA ILE A 134 -2.23 -20.17 -4.35
C ILE A 134 -3.69 -20.20 -4.80
N GLY A 135 -3.93 -20.02 -6.11
CA GLY A 135 -5.26 -20.11 -6.70
C GLY A 135 -5.90 -21.50 -6.57
N GLN A 136 -5.12 -22.54 -6.23
CA GLN A 136 -5.65 -23.86 -5.90
C GLN A 136 -6.06 -24.01 -4.42
N MET A 137 -5.65 -23.06 -3.57
CA MET A 137 -5.92 -23.07 -2.13
C MET A 137 -7.09 -22.15 -1.76
N CYS A 138 -7.31 -21.09 -2.54
CA CYS A 138 -8.42 -20.16 -2.37
C CYS A 138 -8.79 -19.48 -3.71
N GLU A 139 -10.06 -19.13 -3.87
CA GLU A 139 -10.58 -18.44 -5.08
C GLU A 139 -10.30 -16.92 -5.08
N ALA A 140 -9.45 -16.43 -4.17
CA ALA A 140 -9.15 -15.01 -4.05
C ALA A 140 -8.15 -14.55 -5.14
N PRO A 141 -8.30 -13.34 -5.70
CA PRO A 141 -7.32 -12.75 -6.59
C PRO A 141 -5.95 -12.63 -5.91
N VAL A 142 -4.91 -13.04 -6.63
CA VAL A 142 -3.52 -12.97 -6.19
C VAL A 142 -2.83 -11.81 -6.92
N VAL A 143 -2.36 -10.82 -6.17
CA VAL A 143 -1.71 -9.61 -6.70
C VAL A 143 -0.32 -9.42 -6.12
N THR A 144 0.52 -8.66 -6.85
CA THR A 144 1.83 -8.25 -6.34
C THR A 144 1.71 -7.25 -5.20
N ARG A 145 2.76 -7.16 -4.37
CA ARG A 145 2.91 -6.14 -3.32
C ARG A 145 2.76 -4.71 -3.85
N GLU A 146 3.13 -4.47 -5.11
CA GLU A 146 3.03 -3.13 -5.71
C GLU A 146 1.59 -2.62 -5.78
N TRP A 147 0.58 -3.49 -5.85
CA TRP A 147 -0.82 -3.06 -5.75
C TRP A 147 -1.10 -2.31 -4.45
N VAL A 148 -0.58 -2.81 -3.31
CA VAL A 148 -0.71 -2.14 -2.01
C VAL A 148 0.07 -0.84 -2.01
N LEU A 149 1.33 -0.87 -2.45
CA LEU A 149 2.23 0.29 -2.36
C LEU A 149 1.72 1.45 -3.23
N ASP A 150 1.32 1.17 -4.47
CA ASP A 150 0.80 2.17 -5.40
C ASP A 150 -0.56 2.71 -4.93
N SER A 151 -1.44 1.83 -4.44
CA SER A 151 -2.73 2.25 -3.90
C SER A 151 -2.58 3.18 -2.70
N VAL A 152 -1.63 2.88 -1.81
CA VAL A 152 -1.34 3.71 -0.63
C VAL A 152 -0.68 5.01 -1.05
N ALA A 153 0.34 4.99 -1.91
CA ALA A 153 1.03 6.19 -2.38
C ALA A 153 0.08 7.20 -3.04
N LEU A 154 -0.88 6.73 -3.84
CA LEU A 154 -1.89 7.57 -4.48
C LEU A 154 -3.09 7.88 -3.57
N TYR A 155 -3.20 7.16 -2.45
CA TYR A 155 -4.38 7.05 -1.60
C TYR A 155 -5.67 6.81 -2.39
N GLN A 156 -5.60 5.85 -3.31
CA GLN A 156 -6.70 5.41 -4.16
C GLN A 156 -6.56 3.90 -4.38
N CYS A 157 -7.61 3.12 -4.11
CA CYS A 157 -7.58 1.69 -4.40
C CYS A 157 -7.41 1.49 -5.91
N GLN A 158 -6.29 0.91 -6.32
CA GLN A 158 -6.03 0.61 -7.73
C GLN A 158 -6.86 -0.58 -8.20
N GLU A 159 -7.17 -0.60 -9.49
CA GLU A 159 -7.70 -1.79 -10.17
C GLU A 159 -6.70 -2.94 -10.06
N LEU A 160 -7.20 -4.17 -9.95
CA LEU A 160 -6.36 -5.34 -9.73
C LEU A 160 -5.63 -5.79 -10.99
N ASP A 161 -6.21 -5.57 -12.18
CA ASP A 161 -5.81 -6.17 -13.45
C ASP A 161 -4.31 -6.03 -13.77
N THR A 162 -3.73 -4.87 -13.50
CA THR A 162 -2.32 -4.59 -13.78
C THR A 162 -1.34 -5.25 -12.80
N TYR A 163 -1.86 -5.78 -11.69
CA TYR A 163 -1.09 -6.36 -10.60
C TYR A 163 -1.36 -7.85 -10.39
N LEU A 164 -2.33 -8.42 -11.10
CA LEU A 164 -2.69 -9.83 -11.01
C LEU A 164 -1.51 -10.73 -11.39
N ILE A 165 -1.32 -11.77 -10.59
CA ILE A 165 -0.34 -12.83 -10.86
C ILE A 165 -1.09 -14.04 -11.40
N PRO A 166 -0.75 -14.54 -12.61
CA PRO A 166 -1.38 -15.72 -13.18
C PRO A 166 -1.34 -16.90 -12.20
N GLN A 167 -2.46 -17.59 -12.02
CA GLN A 167 -2.54 -18.77 -11.15
C GLN A 167 -2.74 -20.03 -11.98
N ILE A 168 -2.22 -21.16 -11.49
CA ILE A 168 -2.47 -22.47 -12.12
C ILE A 168 -3.94 -22.84 -11.85
N PRO A 169 -4.74 -23.11 -12.90
CA PRO A 169 -6.14 -23.49 -12.72
C PRO A 169 -6.27 -24.74 -11.84
N HIS A 170 -7.39 -24.84 -11.11
CA HIS A 170 -7.79 -26.10 -10.52
C HIS A 170 -7.95 -27.16 -11.61
N SER A 171 -7.21 -28.27 -11.50
CA SER A 171 -7.45 -29.44 -12.34
C SER A 171 -8.73 -30.10 -11.84
N HIS A 172 -9.85 -29.89 -12.53
CA HIS A 172 -11.07 -30.67 -12.34
C HIS A 172 -10.80 -32.10 -12.82
N TYR A 173 -10.63 -33.03 -11.89
CA TYR A 173 -10.78 -34.47 -12.13
C TYR A 173 -12.21 -34.90 -11.85
#